data_AF-A0A2I0W0W1-F1
#
_entry.id   AF-A0A2I0W0W1-F1
#
_cell.length_a   1.000
_cell.length_b   1.000
_cell.length_c   1.000
_cell.angle_alpha   90.00
_cell.angle_beta   90.00
_cell.angle_gamma   90.00
#
_symmetry.space_group_name_H-M   'P 1'
#
loop_
_entity.id
_entity.type
_entity.pdbx_description
1 polymer ?
#
loop_
_entity_poly.entity_id
_entity_poly.type
_entity_poly.pdbx_seq_one_letter_code
_entity_poly.pdbx_strand_id
1 'polypeptide(L)'
;MSFFFAHFSLQVNFIFLEHNGLNSCIISEQDVRNLTCLQELNLSNNNIAALPSELGLLDPHLQVLKLDGNPLRSIRRPVLDRGTKAILKYLKDKLPEQ
;
A
#
# COMPACT_ATOMS: atom_id res chain seq x y z
N MET A 1 2.96 24.08 -13.03
CA MET A 1 3.81 22.98 -13.54
C MET A 1 2.93 21.78 -13.73
N SER A 2 2.31 21.69 -14.91
CA SER A 2 1.42 20.59 -15.27
C SER A 2 2.28 19.36 -15.57
N PHE A 3 2.17 18.33 -14.74
CA PHE A 3 2.85 17.07 -14.98
C PHE A 3 2.19 16.39 -16.17
N PHE A 4 2.93 16.38 -17.27
CA PHE A 4 2.61 15.70 -18.52
C PHE A 4 2.67 14.19 -18.26
N PHE A 5 1.52 13.52 -18.34
CA PHE A 5 1.45 12.06 -18.37
C PHE A 5 2.03 11.56 -19.69
N ALA A 6 3.35 11.39 -19.74
CA ALA A 6 4.00 10.66 -20.81
C ALA A 6 3.83 9.15 -20.55
N HIS A 7 3.23 8.50 -21.54
CA HIS A 7 3.05 7.06 -21.69
C HIS A 7 4.41 6.34 -21.72
N PHE A 8 5.01 6.16 -20.54
CA PHE A 8 6.10 5.24 -20.29
C PHE A 8 5.71 4.49 -19.04
N SER A 9 5.33 3.23 -19.18
CA SER A 9 5.07 2.31 -18.08
C SER A 9 6.38 2.05 -17.35
N LEU A 10 6.84 3.01 -16.54
CA LEU A 10 7.85 2.78 -15.53
C LEU A 10 7.21 1.80 -14.54
N GLN A 11 7.50 0.52 -14.73
CA GLN A 11 7.17 -0.53 -13.76
C GLN A 11 7.98 -0.22 -12.49
N VAL A 12 7.39 0.56 -11.58
CA VAL A 12 8.01 0.86 -10.31
C VAL A 12 7.93 -0.41 -9.47
N ASN A 13 9.07 -1.09 -9.33
CA ASN A 13 9.15 -2.31 -8.55
C ASN A 13 9.23 -2.03 -7.03
N PHE A 14 9.75 -0.86 -6.65
CA PHE A 14 9.99 -0.50 -5.25
C PHE A 14 9.58 0.95 -4.98
N ILE A 15 8.71 1.17 -3.99
CA ILE A 15 8.31 2.48 -3.51
C ILE A 15 8.75 2.62 -2.05
N PHE A 16 9.58 3.62 -1.77
CA PHE A 16 10.03 3.95 -0.42
C PHE A 16 9.50 5.33 -0.03
N LEU A 17 8.56 5.36 0.90
CA LEU A 17 7.96 6.56 1.46
C LEU A 17 8.18 6.65 2.98
N GLU A 18 9.25 6.05 3.48
CA GLU A 18 9.61 6.08 4.88
C GLU A 18 9.89 7.53 5.38
N HIS A 19 9.52 7.84 6.62
CA HIS A 19 9.78 9.14 7.27
C HIS A 19 9.16 10.39 6.58
N ASN A 20 8.07 10.24 5.83
CA ASN A 20 7.43 11.37 5.15
C ASN A 20 6.33 12.05 5.96
N GLY A 21 6.11 11.67 7.22
CA GLY A 21 5.06 12.25 8.07
C GLY A 21 3.65 12.07 7.48
N LEU A 22 3.44 11.02 6.67
CA LEU A 22 2.17 10.78 6.01
C LEU A 22 1.10 10.44 7.06
N ASN A 23 0.01 11.21 7.09
CA ASN A 23 -1.12 10.96 7.98
C ASN A 23 -2.13 9.96 7.40
N SER A 24 -2.03 9.67 6.11
CA SER A 24 -2.86 8.69 5.39
C SER A 24 -2.02 8.01 4.31
N CYS A 25 -2.38 6.78 3.96
CA CYS A 25 -1.88 6.16 2.74
C CYS A 25 -2.44 6.91 1.52
N ILE A 26 -1.57 7.20 0.56
CA ILE A 26 -1.88 7.98 -0.65
C ILE A 26 -2.27 7.10 -1.85
N ILE A 27 -2.21 5.78 -1.69
CA ILE A 27 -2.46 4.82 -2.78
C ILE A 27 -3.97 4.73 -3.02
N SER A 28 -4.42 5.12 -4.22
CA SER A 28 -5.82 5.04 -4.68
C SER A 28 -6.09 3.80 -5.55
N GLU A 29 -7.35 3.50 -5.87
CA GLU A 29 -7.66 2.35 -6.74
C GLU A 29 -7.01 2.45 -8.13
N GLN A 30 -6.90 3.67 -8.67
CA GLN A 30 -6.25 3.89 -9.96
C GLN A 30 -4.75 3.63 -9.88
N ASP A 31 -4.12 4.00 -8.77
CA ASP A 31 -2.70 3.73 -8.55
C ASP A 31 -2.46 2.23 -8.48
N VAL A 32 -3.31 1.48 -7.78
CA VAL A 32 -3.18 0.03 -7.69
C VAL A 32 -3.31 -0.65 -9.05
N ARG A 33 -4.18 -0.14 -9.94
CA ARG A 33 -4.28 -0.62 -11.33
C ARG A 33 -3.05 -0.31 -12.18
N ASN A 34 -2.30 0.74 -11.86
CA ASN A 34 -1.09 1.13 -12.56
C ASN A 34 0.18 0.47 -11.96
N LEU A 35 0.15 0.15 -10.66
CA LEU A 35 1.25 -0.45 -9.90
C LEU A 35 1.25 -1.98 -9.99
N THR A 36 1.01 -2.52 -11.18
CA THR A 36 0.92 -3.97 -11.42
C THR A 36 2.23 -4.72 -11.25
N CYS A 37 3.36 -4.02 -11.13
CA CYS A 37 4.68 -4.62 -10.93
C CYS A 37 5.32 -4.22 -9.59
N LEU A 38 4.57 -3.59 -8.69
CA LEU A 38 5.10 -3.18 -7.40
C LEU A 38 5.38 -4.42 -6.53
N GLN A 39 6.64 -4.64 -6.16
CA GLN A 39 7.09 -5.75 -5.34
C GLN A 39 7.31 -5.33 -3.89
N GLU A 40 7.77 -4.09 -3.65
CA GLU A 40 8.00 -3.57 -2.31
C GLU A 40 7.39 -2.18 -2.13
N LEU A 41 6.66 -2.03 -1.02
CA LEU A 41 6.09 -0.77 -0.57
C LEU A 41 6.52 -0.55 0.88
N ASN A 42 7.40 0.43 1.09
CA ASN A 42 7.81 0.84 2.43
C ASN A 42 7.09 2.13 2.82
N LEU A 43 6.17 2.02 3.78
CA LEU A 43 5.45 3.11 4.41
C LEU A 43 5.85 3.28 5.88
N SER A 44 6.94 2.66 6.33
CA SER A 44 7.35 2.69 7.74
C SER A 44 7.63 4.11 8.23
N ASN A 45 7.60 4.29 9.55
CA ASN A 45 7.88 5.56 10.24
C ASN A 45 7.06 6.74 9.71
N ASN A 46 5.79 6.50 9.39
CA ASN A 46 4.80 7.53 9.09
C ASN A 46 3.74 7.59 10.19
N ASN A 47 2.73 8.43 10.02
CA ASN A 47 1.65 8.61 10.97
C ASN A 47 0.33 8.04 10.45
N ILE A 48 0.40 6.92 9.71
CA ILE A 48 -0.73 6.32 9.03
C ILE A 48 -1.61 5.56 10.05
N ALA A 49 -2.84 6.03 10.23
CA ALA A 49 -3.80 5.41 11.15
C ALA A 49 -4.57 4.24 10.52
N ALA A 50 -4.76 4.27 9.20
CA ALA A 50 -5.49 3.27 8.44
C ALA A 50 -4.94 3.13 7.02
N LEU A 51 -5.06 1.92 6.45
CA LEU A 51 -4.75 1.64 5.05
C LEU A 51 -6.04 1.49 4.21
N PRO A 52 -6.03 1.92 2.94
CA PRO A 52 -7.09 1.68 1.97
C PRO A 52 -7.27 0.19 1.72
N SER A 53 -8.52 -0.27 1.56
CA SER A 53 -8.84 -1.67 1.24
C SER A 53 -8.27 -2.07 -0.13
N GLU A 54 -8.15 -1.09 -1.02
CA GLU A 54 -7.66 -1.20 -2.39
C GLU A 54 -6.20 -1.63 -2.46
N LEU A 55 -5.42 -1.39 -1.40
CA LEU A 55 -4.06 -1.92 -1.29
C LEU A 55 -4.03 -3.44 -1.44
N GLY A 56 -5.11 -4.13 -1.03
CA GLY A 56 -5.26 -5.57 -1.19
C GLY A 56 -5.31 -6.05 -2.64
N LEU A 57 -5.59 -5.17 -3.61
CA LEU A 57 -5.57 -5.49 -5.05
C LEU A 57 -4.14 -5.57 -5.61
N LEU A 58 -3.11 -5.18 -4.84
CA LEU A 58 -1.71 -5.38 -5.20
C LEU A 58 -1.26 -6.84 -5.03
N ASP A 59 -2.04 -7.68 -4.34
CA ASP A 59 -1.83 -9.14 -4.34
C ASP A 59 -2.15 -9.71 -5.74
N PRO A 60 -1.24 -10.49 -6.37
CA PRO A 60 -0.08 -11.16 -5.79
C PRO A 60 1.29 -10.49 -6.04
N HIS A 61 1.33 -9.31 -6.68
CA HIS A 61 2.59 -8.68 -7.12
C HIS A 61 3.41 -8.13 -5.96
N LEU A 62 2.74 -7.56 -4.94
CA LEU A 62 3.40 -6.99 -3.77
C LEU A 62 3.88 -8.09 -2.81
N GLN A 63 5.19 -8.20 -2.66
CA GLN A 63 5.85 -9.20 -1.82
C GLN A 63 6.15 -8.64 -0.43
N VAL A 64 6.54 -7.37 -0.36
CA VAL A 64 7.00 -6.71 0.87
C VAL A 64 6.20 -5.44 1.13
N LEU A 65 5.54 -5.39 2.29
CA LEU A 65 4.84 -4.21 2.79
C LEU A 65 5.37 -3.88 4.18
N LYS A 66 6.12 -2.77 4.31
CA LYS A 66 6.65 -2.31 5.60
C LYS A 66 5.77 -1.22 6.16
N LEU A 67 5.30 -1.41 7.39
CA LEU A 67 4.35 -0.53 8.07
C LEU A 67 4.79 -0.17 9.49
N ASP A 68 5.96 -0.65 9.91
CA ASP A 68 6.51 -0.41 11.24
C ASP A 68 6.59 1.08 11.56
N GLY A 69 6.42 1.43 12.83
CA GLY A 69 6.44 2.84 13.25
C GLY A 69 5.20 3.67 12.87
N ASN A 70 4.14 3.05 12.33
CA ASN A 70 2.85 3.72 12.11
C ASN A 70 1.82 3.41 13.22
N PRO A 71 0.98 4.37 13.62
CA PRO A 71 -0.10 4.17 14.59
C PRO A 71 -1.32 3.47 13.96
N LEU A 72 -1.12 2.34 13.28
CA LEU A 72 -2.19 1.60 12.60
C LEU A 72 -3.25 1.11 13.60
N ARG A 73 -4.47 1.67 13.50
CA ARG A 73 -5.62 1.29 14.34
C ARG A 73 -6.63 0.42 13.60
N SER A 74 -6.65 0.47 12.27
CA SER A 74 -7.63 -0.27 11.46
C SER A 74 -7.30 -1.75 11.27
N ILE A 75 -6.02 -2.13 11.43
CA ILE A 75 -5.52 -3.49 11.27
C ILE A 75 -5.08 -4.01 12.65
N ARG A 76 -5.60 -5.17 13.04
CA ARG A 76 -5.24 -5.77 14.34
C ARG A 76 -3.82 -6.32 14.28
N ARG A 77 -3.08 -6.23 15.40
CA ARG A 77 -1.71 -6.76 15.53
C ARG A 77 -1.54 -8.20 15.02
N PRO A 78 -2.43 -9.16 15.30
CA PRO A 78 -2.27 -10.52 14.80
C PRO A 78 -2.29 -10.66 13.27
N VAL A 79 -2.84 -9.68 12.54
CA VAL A 79 -2.80 -9.65 11.07
C VAL A 79 -1.47 -9.06 10.60
N LEU A 80 -0.97 -8.03 11.29
CA LEU A 80 0.34 -7.43 11.01
C LEU A 80 1.47 -8.46 11.23
N ASP A 81 1.40 -9.23 12.32
CA ASP A 81 2.40 -10.23 12.69
C ASP A 81 2.47 -11.42 11.70
N ARG A 82 1.40 -11.65 10.93
CA ARG A 82 1.35 -12.67 9.87
C ARG A 82 2.04 -12.23 8.57
N GLY A 83 2.46 -10.97 8.47
CA GLY A 83 3.22 -10.42 7.36
C GLY A 83 2.37 -9.95 6.17
N THR A 84 3.06 -9.51 5.10
CA THR A 84 2.50 -8.82 3.93
C THR A 84 1.25 -9.49 3.36
N LYS A 85 1.31 -10.80 3.08
CA LYS A 85 0.21 -11.53 2.44
C LYS A 85 -1.07 -11.52 3.27
N ALA A 86 -0.96 -11.64 4.59
CA ALA A 86 -2.11 -11.62 5.47
C ALA A 86 -2.74 -10.22 5.53
N ILE A 87 -1.92 -9.18 5.51
CA ILE A 87 -2.37 -7.78 5.46
C ILE A 87 -3.11 -7.50 4.15
N LEU A 88 -2.53 -7.88 3.01
CA LEU A 88 -3.15 -7.69 1.70
C LEU A 88 -4.47 -8.44 1.59
N LYS A 89 -4.52 -9.69 2.06
CA LYS A 89 -5.75 -10.46 2.11
C LYS A 89 -6.81 -9.79 3.00
N TYR A 90 -6.43 -9.33 4.19
CA TYR A 90 -7.35 -8.63 5.09
C TYR A 90 -7.94 -7.35 4.46
N LEU A 91 -7.12 -6.60 3.72
CA LEU A 91 -7.57 -5.39 3.01
C LEU A 91 -8.48 -5.73 1.83
N LYS A 92 -8.15 -6.79 1.08
CA LYS A 92 -8.97 -7.30 -0.03
C LYS A 92 -10.34 -7.78 0.44
N ASP A 93 -10.40 -8.50 1.56
CA ASP A 93 -11.65 -8.99 2.16
C ASP A 93 -12.54 -7.84 2.69
N LYS A 94 -11.99 -6.63 2.82
CA LYS A 94 -12.69 -5.40 3.24
C LYS A 94 -13.16 -4.53 2.07
N LEU A 95 -12.90 -4.92 0.82
CA LEU A 95 -13.42 -4.21 -0.33
C LEU A 95 -14.95 -4.37 -0.36
N PRO A 96 -15.72 -3.29 -0.54
CA PRO A 96 -17.15 -3.43 -0.78
C PRO A 96 -17.35 -4.25 -2.07
N GLU A 97 -18.15 -5.32 -2.00
CA GLU A 97 -18.65 -5.98 -3.21
C GLU A 97 -19.38 -4.92 -4.03
N GLN A 98 -18.81 -4.54 -5.18
CA GLN A 98 -19.46 -3.68 -6.18
C GLN A 98 -20.40 -4.51 -7.05
#